data_AF-A0A452QPS5-F1
#
_entry.id   AF-A0A452QPS5-F1
#
_cell.length_a   1.000
_cell.length_b   1.000
_cell.length_c   1.000
_cell.angle_alpha   90.00
_cell.angle_beta   90.00
_cell.angle_gamma   90.00
#
_symmetry.space_group_name_H-M   'P 1'
#
loop_
_entity.id
_entity.type
_entity.pdbx_description
1 polymer ?
#
loop_
_entity_poly.entity_id
_entity_poly.type
_entity_poly.pdbx_seq_one_letter_code
_entity_poly.pdbx_strand_id
1 'polypeptide(L)'
;MLKEDCASELKVHLARSLPLPSNVNRPRIDLIVFVVNLHSKYSLRNVEESLRHVDATFFLGKVGFLATGAGRESHCSIHRNTVVRLAHTYRSPLLFCDLEVEGFRTTVAQRLVRMLQICAGHVPGVSALNLLSLLRSSENPVLEDL
;
A
#
# COMPACT_ATOMS: atom_id res chain seq x y z
N MET A 1 12.76 -6.06 17.28
CA MET A 1 11.73 -4.97 17.28
C MET A 1 12.24 -3.84 16.41
N LEU A 2 11.43 -3.36 15.47
CA LEU A 2 11.74 -2.17 14.69
C LEU A 2 11.69 -0.95 15.62
N LYS A 3 12.84 -0.29 15.83
CA LYS A 3 12.93 0.92 16.65
C LYS A 3 13.19 2.08 15.70
N GLU A 4 12.11 2.65 15.19
CA GLU A 4 12.15 3.86 14.38
C GLU A 4 11.78 5.03 15.30
N ASP A 5 12.56 6.11 15.28
CA ASP A 5 12.31 7.31 16.10
C ASP A 5 11.04 7.99 15.58
N CYS A 6 9.89 7.54 16.07
CA CYS A 6 8.62 8.21 15.88
C CYS A 6 8.36 9.11 17.09
N ALA A 7 8.26 10.41 16.85
CA ALA A 7 7.87 11.38 17.87
C ALA A 7 6.43 11.21 18.39
N SER A 8 5.66 10.25 17.86
CA SER A 8 4.25 10.03 18.17
C SER A 8 3.91 8.55 18.23
N GLU A 9 2.92 8.21 19.05
CA GLU A 9 2.40 6.85 19.18
C GLU A 9 1.82 6.35 17.84
N LEU A 10 2.35 5.22 17.34
CA LEU A 10 1.87 4.59 16.11
C LEU A 10 0.77 3.57 16.45
N LYS A 11 -0.42 3.74 15.85
CA LYS A 11 -1.56 2.81 16.01
C LYS A 11 -1.83 2.08 14.71
N VAL A 12 -1.91 0.75 14.78
CA VAL A 12 -2.20 -0.11 13.62
C VAL A 12 -3.57 -0.75 13.81
N HIS A 13 -4.43 -0.60 12.81
CA HIS A 13 -5.71 -1.29 12.73
C HIS A 13 -5.69 -2.26 11.54
N LEU A 14 -6.09 -3.51 11.79
CA LEU A 14 -6.15 -4.54 10.77
C LEU A 14 -7.61 -4.79 10.38
N ALA A 15 -7.87 -4.91 9.08
CA ALA A 15 -9.18 -5.25 8.54
C ALA A 15 -9.02 -6.30 7.44
N ARG A 16 -10.00 -7.21 7.33
CA ARG A 16 -10.03 -8.23 6.27
C ARG A 16 -10.55 -7.68 4.95
N SER A 17 -11.50 -6.75 5.01
CA SER A 17 -12.15 -6.12 3.86
C SER A 17 -12.79 -4.79 4.27
N LEU A 18 -13.26 -4.03 3.29
CA LEU A 18 -14.11 -2.85 3.47
C LEU A 18 -15.49 -3.11 2.86
N PRO A 19 -16.57 -2.45 3.36
CA PRO A 19 -16.57 -1.44 4.42
C PRO A 19 -16.37 -2.04 5.82
N LEU A 20 -15.91 -1.21 6.77
CA LEU A 20 -15.87 -1.61 8.18
C LEU A 20 -17.30 -1.70 8.75
N PRO A 21 -17.57 -2.61 9.69
CA PRO A 21 -18.89 -2.72 10.32
C PRO A 21 -19.27 -1.41 11.05
N SER A 22 -20.55 -1.06 11.01
CA SER A 22 -21.09 0.26 11.40
C SER A 22 -21.01 0.60 12.90
N ASN A 23 -20.65 -0.37 13.75
CA ASN A 23 -20.84 -0.29 15.21
C ASN A 23 -19.57 0.06 16.00
N VAL A 24 -18.55 0.61 15.36
CA VAL A 24 -17.28 0.94 16.01
C VAL A 24 -17.02 2.43 15.99
N ASN A 25 -16.66 2.96 17.17
CA ASN A 25 -16.07 4.29 17.32
C ASN A 25 -14.88 4.39 16.35
N ARG A 26 -15.10 5.05 15.20
CA ARG A 26 -14.19 4.93 14.05
C ARG A 26 -12.95 5.78 14.34
N PRO A 27 -11.76 5.19 14.53
CA PRO A 27 -10.56 5.97 14.76
C PRO A 27 -10.25 6.79 13.50
N ARG A 28 -9.57 7.92 13.69
CA ARG A 28 -8.97 8.64 12.57
C ARG A 28 -7.97 7.72 11.87
N ILE A 29 -8.07 7.62 10.54
CA ILE A 29 -7.18 6.82 9.70
C ILE A 29 -6.37 7.77 8.83
N ASP A 30 -5.04 7.77 9.00
CA ASP A 30 -4.15 8.63 8.23
C ASP A 30 -3.59 7.95 6.96
N LEU A 31 -3.48 6.62 6.96
CA LEU A 31 -2.99 5.82 5.83
C LEU A 31 -3.74 4.49 5.75
N ILE A 32 -4.14 4.09 4.54
CA ILE A 32 -4.68 2.77 4.22
C ILE A 32 -3.68 2.03 3.32
N VAL A 33 -3.28 0.83 3.72
CA VAL A 33 -2.40 -0.02 2.90
C VAL A 33 -3.14 -1.30 2.53
N PHE A 34 -3.41 -1.49 1.24
CA PHE A 34 -3.98 -2.72 0.71
C PHE A 34 -2.88 -3.74 0.45
N VAL A 35 -2.85 -4.81 1.24
CA VAL A 35 -1.92 -5.92 1.05
C VAL A 35 -2.51 -6.91 0.05
N VAL A 36 -1.83 -7.13 -1.07
CA VAL A 36 -2.25 -8.01 -2.17
C VAL A 36 -1.31 -9.21 -2.26
N ASN A 37 -1.81 -10.41 -1.97
CA ASN A 37 -1.05 -11.64 -2.16
C ASN A 37 -1.16 -12.12 -3.62
N LEU A 38 -0.06 -12.09 -4.37
CA LEU A 38 -0.04 -12.45 -5.80
C LEU A 38 -0.29 -13.94 -6.09
N HIS A 39 -0.25 -14.80 -5.08
CA HIS A 39 -0.61 -16.22 -5.21
C HIS A 39 -2.11 -16.48 -4.98
N SER A 40 -2.91 -15.49 -4.61
CA SER A 40 -4.33 -15.67 -4.25
C SER A 40 -5.26 -14.75 -5.02
N LYS A 41 -5.96 -15.28 -6.03
CA LYS A 41 -7.01 -14.54 -6.78
C LYS A 41 -8.09 -13.94 -5.86
N TYR A 42 -8.39 -14.64 -4.75
CA TYR A 42 -9.31 -14.14 -3.73
C TYR A 42 -8.79 -12.84 -3.08
N SER A 43 -7.48 -12.76 -2.80
CA SER A 43 -6.85 -11.54 -2.26
C SER A 43 -7.04 -10.35 -3.19
N LEU A 44 -6.81 -10.52 -4.50
CA LEU A 44 -7.04 -9.46 -5.49
C LEU A 44 -8.52 -9.05 -5.54
N ARG A 45 -9.44 -10.00 -5.70
CA ARG A 45 -10.88 -9.71 -5.78
C ARG A 45 -11.39 -8.98 -4.54
N ASN A 46 -10.94 -9.39 -3.35
CA ASN A 46 -11.29 -8.74 -2.09
C ASN A 46 -10.80 -7.29 -2.02
N VAL A 47 -9.59 -7.02 -2.55
CA VAL A 47 -9.04 -5.66 -2.64
C VAL A 47 -9.83 -4.82 -3.64
N GLU A 48 -10.13 -5.34 -4.83
CA GLU A 48 -10.97 -4.67 -5.83
C GLU A 48 -12.35 -4.29 -5.28
N GLU A 49 -13.00 -5.18 -4.52
CA GLU A 49 -14.27 -4.89 -3.87
C GLU A 49 -14.11 -3.83 -2.77
N SER A 50 -13.11 -3.99 -1.91
CA SER A 50 -12.87 -3.06 -0.79
C SER A 50 -12.60 -1.63 -1.26
N LEU A 51 -11.93 -1.46 -2.40
CA LEU A 51 -11.62 -0.15 -2.97
C LEU A 51 -12.87 0.66 -3.34
N ARG A 52 -13.99 0.01 -3.66
CA ARG A 52 -15.26 0.70 -3.99
C ARG A 52 -15.87 1.42 -2.79
N HIS A 53 -15.45 1.07 -1.59
CA HIS A 53 -15.95 1.65 -0.34
C HIS A 53 -15.00 2.70 0.26
N VAL A 54 -13.89 2.99 -0.42
CA VAL A 54 -12.93 4.02 0.01
C VAL A 54 -13.34 5.36 -0.59
N ASP A 55 -13.44 6.38 0.26
CA ASP A 55 -13.72 7.74 -0.18
C ASP A 55 -12.60 8.27 -1.10
N ALA A 56 -12.98 8.99 -2.16
CA ALA A 56 -12.06 9.47 -3.19
C ALA A 56 -10.89 10.30 -2.61
N THR A 57 -11.13 11.02 -1.51
CA THR A 57 -10.11 11.86 -0.85
C THR A 57 -8.94 11.06 -0.29
N PHE A 58 -9.14 9.78 0.05
CA PHE A 58 -8.04 8.92 0.51
C PHE A 58 -7.04 8.62 -0.60
N PHE A 59 -7.46 8.56 -1.87
CA PHE A 59 -6.56 8.32 -2.99
C PHE A 59 -5.65 9.52 -3.31
N LEU A 60 -5.83 10.65 -2.62
CA LEU A 60 -4.91 11.80 -2.68
C LEU A 60 -3.68 11.58 -1.77
N GLY A 61 -3.03 10.42 -1.93
CA GLY A 61 -1.78 10.05 -1.25
C GLY A 61 -1.93 9.30 0.08
N LYS A 62 -3.15 9.02 0.56
CA LYS A 62 -3.41 8.27 1.80
C LYS A 62 -3.78 6.79 1.58
N VAL A 63 -3.70 6.32 0.34
CA VAL A 63 -3.84 4.90 -0.01
C VAL A 63 -2.54 4.44 -0.64
N GLY A 64 -2.09 3.24 -0.28
CA GLY A 64 -1.00 2.54 -0.95
C GLY A 64 -1.29 1.05 -1.10
N PHE A 65 -0.57 0.42 -2.02
CA PHE A 65 -0.64 -1.02 -2.28
C PHE A 65 0.68 -1.68 -1.87
N LEU A 66 0.58 -2.84 -1.24
CA LEU A 66 1.71 -3.71 -0.92
C LEU A 66 1.48 -5.08 -1.55
N ALA A 67 2.15 -5.35 -2.67
CA ALA A 67 2.12 -6.64 -3.32
C ALA A 67 3.15 -7.60 -2.69
N THR A 68 2.70 -8.80 -2.33
CA THR A 68 3.52 -9.86 -1.74
C THR A 68 3.57 -11.08 -2.65
N GLY A 69 4.66 -11.87 -2.54
CA GLY A 69 4.88 -13.05 -3.38
C GLY A 69 5.50 -12.79 -4.76
N ALA A 70 5.80 -11.54 -5.11
CA ALA A 70 6.36 -11.18 -6.41
C ALA A 70 7.76 -11.76 -6.71
N GLY A 71 8.51 -12.09 -5.65
CA GLY A 71 9.87 -12.64 -5.75
C GLY A 71 9.93 -14.16 -5.82
N ARG A 72 8.78 -14.85 -5.78
CA ARG A 72 8.73 -16.32 -5.86
C ARG A 72 8.44 -16.72 -7.31
N GLU A 73 9.32 -17.52 -7.88
CA GLU A 73 9.18 -18.08 -9.24
C GLU A 73 8.00 -19.07 -9.38
N SER A 74 7.35 -19.43 -8.27
CA SER A 74 6.15 -20.26 -8.30
C SER A 74 4.99 -19.55 -9.00
N HIS A 75 4.17 -20.32 -9.73
CA HIS A 75 3.03 -19.85 -10.52
C HIS A 75 2.20 -18.79 -9.76
N CYS A 76 2.43 -17.52 -10.10
CA CYS A 76 1.63 -16.43 -9.56
C CYS A 76 0.21 -16.58 -10.09
N SER A 77 -0.76 -16.80 -9.20
CA SER A 77 -2.18 -16.85 -9.55
C SER A 77 -2.70 -15.50 -10.08
N ILE A 78 -1.97 -14.41 -9.80
CA ILE A 78 -2.24 -13.05 -10.23
C ILE A 78 -1.01 -12.49 -10.95
N HIS A 79 -1.20 -11.96 -12.15
CA HIS A 79 -0.12 -11.29 -12.86
C HIS A 79 0.25 -9.98 -12.16
N ARG A 80 1.56 -9.74 -11.99
CA ARG A 80 2.12 -8.48 -11.47
C ARG A 80 1.50 -7.25 -12.16
N ASN A 81 1.30 -7.33 -13.47
CA ASN A 81 0.71 -6.26 -14.28
C ASN A 81 -0.72 -5.88 -13.85
N THR A 82 -1.49 -6.82 -13.31
CA THR A 82 -2.85 -6.54 -12.82
C THR A 82 -2.80 -5.62 -11.60
N VAL A 83 -1.90 -5.88 -10.65
CA VAL A 83 -1.75 -5.04 -9.46
C VAL A 83 -1.11 -3.69 -9.81
N VAL A 84 -0.17 -3.65 -10.75
CA VAL A 84 0.38 -2.39 -11.28
C VAL A 84 -0.72 -1.54 -11.90
N ARG A 85 -1.57 -2.14 -12.74
CA ARG A 85 -2.70 -1.44 -13.36
C ARG A 85 -3.69 -0.96 -12.32
N LEU A 86 -4.00 -1.78 -11.31
CA LEU A 86 -4.89 -1.39 -10.22
C LEU A 86 -4.34 -0.17 -9.47
N ALA A 87 -3.07 -0.19 -9.07
CA ALA A 87 -2.43 0.94 -8.41
C ALA A 87 -2.43 2.21 -9.27
N HIS A 88 -2.18 2.08 -10.57
CA HIS A 88 -2.24 3.18 -11.53
C HIS A 88 -3.65 3.76 -11.65
N THR A 89 -4.68 2.92 -11.78
CA THR A 89 -6.10 3.34 -11.84
C THR A 89 -6.49 4.19 -10.64
N TYR A 90 -6.07 3.78 -9.44
CA TYR A 90 -6.34 4.51 -8.20
C TYR A 90 -5.26 5.56 -7.85
N ARG A 91 -4.34 5.85 -8.78
CA ARG A 91 -3.23 6.81 -8.64
C ARG A 91 -2.51 6.68 -7.29
N SER A 92 -2.29 5.46 -6.82
CA SER A 92 -1.74 5.19 -5.50
C SER A 92 -0.40 4.47 -5.59
N PRO A 93 0.53 4.71 -4.65
CA PRO A 93 1.81 4.02 -4.60
C PRO A 93 1.68 2.50 -4.56
N LEU A 94 2.62 1.78 -5.20
CA LEU A 94 2.73 0.33 -5.14
C LEU A 94 4.13 -0.08 -4.68
N LEU A 95 4.20 -0.87 -3.61
CA LEU A 95 5.41 -1.47 -3.09
C LEU A 95 5.37 -2.99 -3.31
N PHE A 96 6.53 -3.58 -3.58
CA PHE A 96 6.71 -5.03 -3.63
C PHE A 96 7.56 -5.47 -2.45
N CYS A 97 7.14 -6.50 -1.73
CA CYS A 97 7.91 -7.08 -0.63
C CYS A 97 7.58 -8.56 -0.45
N ASP A 98 8.61 -9.39 -0.25
CA ASP A 98 8.38 -10.70 0.37
C ASP A 98 8.37 -10.52 1.89
N LEU A 99 7.21 -10.70 2.51
CA LEU A 99 7.04 -10.53 3.95
C LEU A 99 7.63 -11.70 4.76
N GLU A 100 7.95 -12.82 4.13
CA GLU A 100 8.62 -13.96 4.79
C GLU A 100 10.09 -13.66 5.07
N VAL A 101 10.73 -12.83 4.25
CA VAL A 101 12.12 -12.41 4.43
C VAL A 101 12.18 -11.25 5.43
N GLU A 102 12.81 -11.47 6.59
CA GLU A 102 12.86 -10.48 7.68
C GLU A 102 13.45 -9.14 7.25
N GLY A 103 14.58 -9.14 6.52
CA GLY A 103 15.23 -7.89 6.09
C GLY A 103 14.35 -7.04 5.17
N PHE A 104 13.60 -7.67 4.27
CA PHE A 104 12.67 -6.97 3.38
C PHE A 104 11.45 -6.45 4.17
N ARG A 105 10.92 -7.26 5.09
CA ARG A 105 9.82 -6.86 5.99
C ARG A 105 10.20 -5.64 6.83
N THR A 106 11.42 -5.61 7.37
CA THR A 106 11.95 -4.46 8.11
C THR A 106 12.02 -3.21 7.25
N THR A 107 12.58 -3.31 6.06
CA THR A 107 12.77 -2.18 5.14
C THR A 107 11.41 -1.61 4.69
N VAL A 108 10.45 -2.48 4.33
CA VAL A 108 9.12 -2.02 3.91
C VAL A 108 8.35 -1.41 5.07
N ALA A 109 8.47 -1.97 6.28
CA ALA A 109 7.82 -1.42 7.46
C ALA A 109 8.32 0.00 7.76
N GLN A 110 9.64 0.23 7.70
CA GLN A 110 10.20 1.58 7.86
C GLN A 110 9.69 2.55 6.79
N ARG A 111 9.61 2.09 5.53
CA ARG A 111 9.05 2.91 4.45
C ARG A 111 7.57 3.26 4.70
N LEU A 112 6.78 2.31 5.20
CA LEU A 112 5.37 2.53 5.54
C LEU A 112 5.21 3.47 6.73
N VAL A 113 6.07 3.38 7.74
CA VAL A 113 6.10 4.31 8.88
C VAL A 113 6.38 5.73 8.40
N ARG A 114 7.37 5.92 7.52
CA ARG A 114 7.65 7.23 6.93
C ARG A 114 6.48 7.76 6.10
N MET A 115 5.83 6.92 5.29
CA MET A 115 4.61 7.32 4.57
C MET A 115 3.49 7.73 5.54
N LEU A 116 3.30 6.97 6.62
CA LEU A 116 2.30 7.29 7.65
C LEU A 116 2.60 8.65 8.31
N GLN A 117 3.86 8.92 8.67
CA GLN A 117 4.26 10.20 9.24
C GLN A 117 3.94 11.37 8.30
N ILE A 118 4.18 11.22 7.00
CA ILE A 118 3.81 12.23 5.98
C ILE A 118 2.29 12.41 5.93
N CYS A 119 1.52 11.31 5.86
CA CYS A 119 0.07 11.36 5.78
C CYS A 119 -0.59 11.92 7.05
N ALA A 120 0.02 11.71 8.22
CA ALA A 120 -0.41 12.27 9.50
C ALA A 120 -0.03 13.75 9.66
N GLY A 121 0.84 14.29 8.80
CA GLY A 121 1.33 15.67 8.87
C GLY A 121 2.48 15.89 9.85
N HIS A 122 3.21 14.83 10.22
CA HIS A 122 4.35 14.90 11.14
C HIS A 122 5.68 15.25 10.45
N VAL A 123 5.69 15.37 9.11
CA VAL A 123 6.87 15.78 8.34
C VAL A 123 6.69 17.21 7.85
N PRO A 124 7.42 18.20 8.38
CA PRO A 124 7.26 19.59 7.98
C PRO A 124 7.67 19.77 6.50
N GLY A 125 6.87 20.53 5.76
CA GLY A 125 7.11 20.81 4.33
C GLY A 125 6.75 19.68 3.37
N VAL A 126 6.27 18.52 3.85
CA VAL A 126 5.86 17.39 3.01
C VAL A 126 4.45 16.95 3.39
N SER A 127 3.59 16.80 2.39
CA SER A 127 2.20 16.35 2.55
C SER A 127 1.95 15.04 1.83
N ALA A 128 0.79 14.42 2.08
CA ALA A 128 0.37 13.20 1.38
C ALA A 128 0.35 13.37 -0.16
N LEU A 129 0.03 14.56 -0.67
CA LEU A 129 0.03 14.82 -2.12
C LEU A 129 1.41 14.66 -2.74
N ASN A 130 2.48 14.94 -1.99
CA ASN A 130 3.85 14.76 -2.49
C ASN A 130 4.17 13.28 -2.72
N LEU A 131 3.50 12.35 -2.03
CA LEU A 131 3.70 10.91 -2.21
C LEU A 131 3.28 10.44 -3.61
N LEU A 132 2.30 11.09 -4.23
CA LEU A 132 1.87 10.78 -5.60
C LEU A 132 3.00 11.00 -6.61
N SER A 133 3.82 12.04 -6.39
CA SER A 133 4.97 12.36 -7.23
C SER A 133 6.20 11.51 -6.86
N LEU A 134 6.46 11.34 -5.56
CA LEU A 134 7.68 10.67 -5.06
C LEU A 134 7.65 9.15 -5.22
N LEU A 135 6.46 8.55 -5.22
CA LEU A 135 6.29 7.10 -5.30
C LEU A 135 5.75 6.65 -6.66
N ARG A 136 5.70 7.56 -7.63
CA ARG A 136 5.48 7.21 -9.03
C ARG A 136 6.65 6.31 -9.43
N SER A 137 6.37 5.03 -9.66
CA SER A 137 7.31 4.13 -10.32
C SER A 137 7.74 4.81 -11.61
N SER A 138 9.06 4.92 -11.83
CA SER A 138 9.62 5.28 -13.12
C SER A 138 8.86 4.49 -14.20
N GLU A 139 8.22 5.21 -15.11
CA GLU A 139 7.79 4.65 -16.38
C GLU A 139 9.08 4.19 -17.07
N ASN A 140 9.48 2.93 -16.86
CA ASN A 140 10.39 2.32 -17.82
C ASN A 140 9.59 2.23 -19.12
N PRO A 141 10.07 2.81 -20.23
CA PRO A 141 9.42 2.63 -21.51
C PRO A 141 9.32 1.14 -21.76
N VAL A 142 8.14 0.71 -22.22
CA VAL A 142 7.92 -0.63 -22.75
C VAL A 142 9.05 -0.85 -23.77
N LEU A 143 9.99 -1.74 -23.45
CA LEU A 143 10.89 -2.27 -24.46
C LEU A 143 10.00 -3.17 -25.31
N GLU A 144 9.39 -2.59 -26.35
CA GLU A 144 8.91 -3.38 -27.47
C GLU A 144 10.15 -3.96 -28.14
N ASP A 145 10.42 -5.24 -27.85
CA ASP A 145 11.42 -6.01 -28.58
C ASP A 145 11.01 -6.05 -30.07
N LEU A 146 11.96 -5.62 -30.91
CA LEU A 146 11.98 -5.81 -32.37
C LEU A 146 12.04 -7.30 -32.74
#